data_AF-A0A412G5F1-F1
#
_entry.id   AF-A0A412G5F1-F1
#
_cell.length_a   1.000
_cell.length_b   1.000
_cell.length_c   1.000
_cell.angle_alpha   90.00
_cell.angle_beta   90.00
_cell.angle_gamma   90.00
#
_symmetry.space_group_name_H-M   'P 1'
#
loop_
_entity.id
_entity.type
_entity.pdbx_description
1 polymer ?
#
loop_
_entity_poly.entity_id
_entity_poly.type
_entity_poly.pdbx_seq_one_letter_code
_entity_poly.pdbx_strand_id
1 'polypeptide(L)'
;MKKIGISLLALMLLIGCAKKAENLENKIEPELDHEEIMAGDFSSFAGVYVNSEGMIIVLDEDDIERKLMEVMDIDDGHYYLNVKTDDGFGYGIEVYGIGVEVPEYEGLTDITKIRVYRGQAGPMSVEEIFNKQG
;
A
#
# COMPACT_ATOMS: atom_id res chain seq x y z
N MET A 1 -49.92 31.39 -4.75
CA MET A 1 -49.03 30.28 -5.17
C MET A 1 -47.88 30.86 -5.98
N LYS A 2 -46.68 31.03 -5.39
CA LYS A 2 -45.50 31.52 -6.12
C LYS A 2 -44.83 30.33 -6.82
N LYS A 3 -44.79 30.33 -8.16
CA LYS A 3 -43.98 29.39 -8.93
C LYS A 3 -42.51 29.82 -8.82
N ILE A 4 -41.68 29.01 -8.18
CA ILE A 4 -40.24 29.22 -8.11
C ILE A 4 -39.67 28.71 -9.44
N GLY A 5 -39.39 29.63 -10.37
CA GLY A 5 -38.68 29.31 -11.61
C GLY A 5 -37.19 29.22 -11.31
N ILE A 6 -36.64 28.00 -11.33
CA ILE A 6 -35.19 27.80 -11.28
C ILE A 6 -34.63 28.26 -12.62
N SER A 7 -33.74 29.27 -12.58
CA SER A 7 -33.03 29.78 -13.75
C SER A 7 -32.20 28.67 -14.40
N LEU A 8 -32.15 28.63 -15.73
CA LEU A 8 -31.33 27.68 -16.50
C LEU A 8 -29.84 27.75 -16.11
N LEU A 9 -29.38 28.91 -15.62
CA LEU A 9 -28.03 29.12 -15.10
C LEU A 9 -27.78 28.37 -13.77
N ALA A 10 -28.80 28.26 -12.92
CA ALA A 10 -28.73 27.50 -11.66
C ALA A 10 -28.74 25.99 -11.90
N LEU A 11 -29.42 25.54 -12.97
CA LEU A 11 -29.40 24.13 -13.39
C LEU A 11 -28.01 23.72 -13.92
N MET A 12 -27.31 24.60 -14.67
CA MET A 12 -25.94 24.36 -15.12
C MET A 12 -24.92 24.32 -13.98
N LEU A 13 -25.07 25.15 -12.95
CA LEU A 13 -24.23 25.13 -11.74
C LEU A 13 -24.39 23.84 -10.92
N LEU A 14 -25.61 23.30 -10.83
CA LEU A 14 -25.85 22.00 -10.19
C LEU A 14 -25.24 20.83 -10.98
N ILE A 15 -25.25 20.88 -12.32
CA ILE A 15 -24.60 19.87 -13.17
C ILE A 15 -23.06 20.00 -13.10
N GLY A 16 -22.53 21.22 -12.95
CA GLY A 16 -21.10 21.48 -12.79
C GLY A 16 -20.53 21.01 -11.45
N CYS A 17 -21.29 21.14 -10.36
CA CYS A 17 -20.89 20.64 -9.04
C CYS A 17 -21.09 19.12 -8.86
N ALA A 18 -21.89 18.46 -9.72
CA ALA A 18 -22.09 17.02 -9.66
C ALA A 18 -20.93 16.20 -10.26
N LYS A 19 -19.95 16.84 -10.91
CA LYS A 19 -18.73 16.18 -11.41
C LYS A 19 -17.60 16.17 -10.37
N LYS A 20 -17.92 15.73 -9.15
CA LYS A 20 -16.96 15.09 -8.24
C LYS A 20 -17.68 14.17 -7.27
N ALA A 21 -18.66 13.41 -7.77
CA ALA A 21 -18.86 12.06 -7.27
C ALA A 21 -17.98 11.19 -8.16
N GLU A 22 -16.69 11.18 -7.83
CA GLU A 22 -15.78 10.17 -8.34
C GLU A 22 -16.44 8.84 -7.95
N ASN A 23 -16.63 8.00 -8.95
CA ASN A 23 -17.05 6.64 -8.78
C ASN A 23 -16.06 5.98 -7.81
N LEU A 24 -16.38 5.95 -6.51
CA LEU A 24 -15.87 4.96 -5.57
C LEU A 24 -16.48 3.63 -6.00
N GLU A 25 -16.10 3.16 -7.20
CA GLU A 25 -15.81 1.76 -7.35
C GLU A 25 -14.85 1.49 -6.20
N ASN A 26 -15.29 0.72 -5.22
CA ASN A 26 -14.41 0.09 -4.25
C ASN A 26 -13.32 -0.55 -5.10
N LYS A 27 -12.20 0.15 -5.28
CA LYS A 27 -10.97 -0.43 -5.77
C LYS A 27 -10.60 -1.33 -4.61
N ILE A 28 -11.06 -2.58 -4.70
CA ILE A 28 -10.69 -3.63 -3.75
C ILE A 28 -9.17 -3.63 -3.89
N GLU A 29 -8.47 -3.16 -2.86
CA GLU A 29 -7.02 -3.29 -2.84
C GLU A 29 -6.72 -4.78 -3.04
N PRO A 30 -5.88 -5.15 -4.01
CA PRO A 30 -5.56 -6.55 -4.24
C PRO A 30 -5.02 -7.13 -2.93
N GLU A 31 -5.54 -8.29 -2.53
CA GLU A 31 -4.99 -9.06 -1.42
C GLU A 31 -3.60 -9.58 -1.80
N LEU A 32 -2.80 -9.93 -0.79
CA LEU A 32 -1.53 -10.59 -1.05
C LEU A 32 -1.78 -12.00 -1.59
N ASP A 33 -1.17 -12.33 -2.73
CA ASP A 33 -1.23 -13.68 -3.28
C ASP A 33 -0.03 -14.49 -2.79
N HIS A 34 -0.28 -15.44 -1.89
CA HIS A 34 0.75 -16.27 -1.29
C HIS A 34 1.51 -17.11 -2.34
N GLU A 35 0.80 -17.71 -3.28
CA GLU A 35 1.43 -18.61 -4.26
C GLU A 35 2.34 -17.82 -5.19
N GLU A 36 1.91 -16.63 -5.61
CA GLU A 36 2.72 -15.69 -6.41
C GLU A 36 3.96 -15.22 -5.65
N ILE A 37 3.79 -14.72 -4.42
CA ILE A 37 4.90 -14.18 -3.60
C ILE A 37 5.97 -15.26 -3.36
N MET A 38 5.55 -16.48 -3.02
CA MET A 38 6.50 -17.58 -2.79
C MET A 38 7.15 -18.11 -4.08
N ALA A 39 6.52 -17.86 -5.23
CA ALA A 39 7.12 -18.11 -6.55
C ALA A 39 8.06 -16.98 -7.02
N GLY A 40 8.09 -15.86 -6.30
CA GLY A 40 8.91 -14.70 -6.62
C GLY A 40 8.20 -13.63 -7.44
N ASP A 41 6.88 -13.74 -7.64
CA ASP A 41 6.04 -12.71 -8.25
C ASP A 41 5.53 -11.77 -7.15
N PHE A 42 5.88 -10.48 -7.28
CA PHE A 42 5.61 -9.48 -6.25
C PHE A 42 4.56 -8.46 -6.67
N SER A 43 3.86 -8.72 -7.77
CA SER A 43 2.88 -7.80 -8.36
C SER A 43 1.75 -7.42 -7.38
N SER A 44 1.33 -8.35 -6.51
CA SER A 44 0.28 -8.14 -5.51
C SER A 44 0.59 -7.01 -4.51
N PHE A 45 1.86 -6.81 -4.15
CA PHE A 45 2.27 -5.71 -3.26
C PHE A 45 3.17 -4.66 -3.93
N ALA A 46 3.60 -4.83 -5.17
CA ALA A 46 4.21 -3.75 -5.94
C ALA A 46 3.31 -2.50 -5.96
N GLY A 47 3.93 -1.32 -5.92
CA GLY A 47 3.19 -0.06 -5.94
C GLY A 47 3.82 1.08 -5.16
N VAL A 48 3.02 2.13 -4.97
CA VAL A 48 3.42 3.36 -4.27
C VAL A 48 2.96 3.28 -2.82
N TYR A 49 3.83 3.66 -1.90
CA TYR A 49 3.54 3.64 -0.46
C TYR A 49 3.87 4.98 0.17
N VAL A 50 3.16 5.33 1.24
CA VAL A 50 3.34 6.58 1.99
C VAL A 50 3.36 6.33 3.50
N ASN A 51 4.29 6.98 4.20
CA ASN A 51 4.34 6.95 5.67
C ASN A 51 3.57 8.13 6.30
N SER A 52 3.53 8.18 7.63
CA SER A 52 2.84 9.23 8.39
C SER A 52 3.43 10.63 8.21
N GLU A 53 4.70 10.72 7.82
CA GLU A 53 5.40 11.99 7.53
C GLU A 53 5.20 12.47 6.08
N GLY A 54 4.51 11.68 5.25
CA GLY A 54 4.32 11.97 3.83
C GLY A 54 5.50 11.58 2.94
N MET A 55 6.48 10.84 3.45
CA MET A 55 7.53 10.24 2.63
C MET A 55 6.92 9.15 1.74
N ILE A 56 7.35 9.12 0.49
CA ILE A 56 6.86 8.20 -0.53
C ILE A 56 7.98 7.23 -0.92
N ILE A 57 7.66 5.95 -0.97
CA ILE A 57 8.49 4.93 -1.60
C ILE A 57 7.73 4.26 -2.75
N VAL A 58 8.47 3.72 -3.70
CA VAL A 58 7.93 2.89 -4.77
C VAL A 58 8.60 1.53 -4.66
N LEU A 59 7.78 0.50 -4.48
CA LEU A 59 8.20 -0.90 -4.58
C LEU A 59 7.92 -1.34 -6.02
N ASP A 60 8.99 -1.37 -6.80
CA ASP A 60 8.99 -1.82 -8.19
C ASP A 60 9.29 -3.32 -8.22
N GLU A 61 8.44 -4.08 -8.92
CA GLU A 61 8.50 -5.54 -8.98
C GLU A 61 9.84 -6.03 -9.55
N ASP A 62 10.20 -5.55 -10.74
CA ASP A 62 11.46 -5.90 -11.42
C ASP A 62 12.69 -5.59 -10.54
N ASP A 63 12.67 -4.47 -9.81
CA ASP A 63 13.76 -4.11 -8.91
C ASP A 63 13.86 -5.03 -7.69
N ILE A 64 12.71 -5.43 -7.11
CA ILE A 64 12.67 -6.37 -5.99
C ILE A 64 13.17 -7.74 -6.45
N GLU A 65 12.63 -8.29 -7.54
CA GLU A 65 13.05 -9.59 -8.08
C GLU A 65 14.57 -9.65 -8.30
N ARG A 66 15.15 -8.59 -8.88
CA ARG A 66 16.58 -8.51 -9.16
C ARG A 66 17.46 -8.45 -7.91
N LYS A 67 16.93 -7.89 -6.82
CA LYS A 67 17.69 -7.63 -5.57
C LYS A 67 17.36 -8.61 -4.46
N LEU A 68 16.29 -9.39 -4.60
CA LEU A 68 15.86 -10.33 -3.58
C LEU A 68 16.94 -11.37 -3.32
N MET A 69 17.25 -11.57 -2.05
CA MET A 69 18.08 -12.67 -1.58
C MET A 69 17.25 -13.81 -1.03
N GLU A 70 16.17 -13.49 -0.33
CA GLU A 70 15.31 -14.44 0.36
C GLU A 70 13.93 -13.82 0.58
N VAL A 71 12.88 -14.64 0.41
CA VAL A 71 11.52 -14.35 0.86
C VAL A 71 11.09 -15.47 1.81
N MET A 72 10.47 -15.08 2.93
CA MET A 72 9.92 -16.00 3.92
C MET A 72 8.48 -15.62 4.21
N ASP A 73 7.61 -16.61 4.23
CA ASP A 73 6.31 -16.54 4.90
C ASP A 73 6.54 -16.71 6.40
N ILE A 74 6.19 -15.68 7.18
CA ILE A 74 6.33 -15.68 8.64
C ILE A 74 5.04 -16.18 9.29
N ASP A 75 3.91 -15.67 8.82
CA ASP A 75 2.56 -16.10 9.16
C ASP A 75 1.56 -15.65 8.06
N ASP A 76 0.34 -16.20 8.08
CA ASP A 76 -0.69 -16.00 7.05
C ASP A 76 -0.94 -14.51 6.72
N GLY A 77 -0.32 -14.03 5.64
CA GLY A 77 -0.40 -12.64 5.17
C GLY A 77 0.75 -11.72 5.63
N HIS A 78 1.82 -12.27 6.21
CA HIS A 78 3.02 -11.57 6.64
C HIS A 78 4.26 -12.20 6.00
N TYR A 79 4.95 -11.42 5.18
CA TYR A 79 6.14 -11.86 4.45
C TYR A 79 7.35 -11.01 4.83
N TYR A 80 8.50 -11.67 5.00
CA TYR A 80 9.78 -10.99 5.13
C TYR A 80 10.60 -11.18 3.85
N LEU A 81 11.05 -10.07 3.28
CA LEU A 81 11.95 -10.03 2.14
C LEU A 81 13.31 -9.47 2.58
N ASN A 82 14.35 -10.26 2.31
CA ASN A 82 15.74 -9.82 2.44
C ASN A 82 16.22 -9.26 1.10
N VAL A 83 16.44 -7.96 1.02
CA VAL A 83 16.76 -7.27 -0.24
C VAL A 83 18.21 -6.82 -0.21
N LYS A 84 18.96 -7.16 -1.26
CA LYS A 84 20.35 -6.73 -1.44
C LYS A 84 20.43 -5.29 -1.94
N THR A 85 21.36 -4.54 -1.37
CA THR A 85 21.78 -3.23 -1.87
C THR A 85 23.08 -3.35 -2.66
N ASP A 86 23.33 -2.39 -3.55
CA ASP A 86 24.55 -2.37 -4.38
C ASP A 86 25.84 -2.29 -3.54
N ASP A 87 25.75 -1.78 -2.32
CA ASP A 87 26.85 -1.71 -1.34
C ASP A 87 27.04 -3.01 -0.52
N GLY A 88 26.15 -4.00 -0.68
CA GLY A 88 26.23 -5.31 -0.07
C GLY A 88 25.70 -5.44 1.36
N PHE A 89 25.18 -4.37 1.98
CA PHE A 89 24.66 -4.41 3.36
C PHE A 89 23.23 -4.96 3.45
N GLY A 90 22.42 -4.77 2.40
CA GLY A 90 21.02 -5.20 2.34
C GLY A 90 20.10 -4.49 3.33
N TYR A 91 18.80 -4.67 3.16
CA TYR A 91 17.77 -4.23 4.11
C TYR A 91 16.60 -5.22 4.11
N GLY A 92 15.85 -5.23 5.20
CA GLY A 92 14.64 -6.03 5.31
C GLY A 92 13.42 -5.24 4.87
N ILE A 93 12.46 -5.94 4.29
CA ILE A 93 11.11 -5.46 4.04
C ILE A 93 10.17 -6.49 4.66
N GLU A 94 9.33 -6.08 5.61
CA GLU A 94 8.18 -6.88 6.01
C GLU A 94 6.95 -6.34 5.30
N VAL A 95 6.17 -7.23 4.69
CA VAL A 95 4.94 -6.93 3.96
C VAL A 95 3.78 -7.57 4.73
N TYR A 96 2.83 -6.75 5.13
CA TYR A 96 1.63 -7.17 5.86
C TYR A 96 0.39 -6.94 4.99
N GLY A 97 -0.38 -8.01 4.80
CA GLY A 97 -1.65 -7.98 4.08
C GLY A 97 -2.73 -7.21 4.82
N ILE A 98 -3.86 -7.00 4.15
CA ILE A 98 -5.02 -6.34 4.74
C ILE A 98 -5.52 -7.17 5.93
N GLY A 99 -5.82 -6.51 7.05
CA GLY A 99 -6.37 -7.13 8.25
C GLY A 99 -5.35 -7.78 9.19
N VAL A 100 -4.08 -7.91 8.81
CA VAL A 100 -3.04 -8.50 9.67
C VAL A 100 -2.66 -7.51 10.78
N GLU A 101 -2.94 -7.82 12.05
CA GLU A 101 -2.63 -6.91 13.16
C GLU A 101 -1.18 -7.09 13.64
N VAL A 102 -0.49 -5.98 13.92
CA VAL A 102 0.84 -5.98 14.54
C VAL A 102 0.77 -5.20 15.86
N PRO A 103 0.67 -5.89 17.02
CA PRO A 103 0.43 -5.25 18.31
C PRO A 103 1.44 -4.15 18.67
N GLU A 104 2.71 -4.33 18.29
CA GLU A 104 3.79 -3.38 18.56
C GLU A 104 3.60 -2.02 17.87
N TYR A 105 2.80 -1.98 16.80
CA TYR A 105 2.56 -0.79 15.98
C TYR A 105 1.07 -0.42 15.90
N GLU A 106 0.28 -0.84 16.90
CA GLU A 106 -1.12 -0.47 17.00
C GLU A 106 -1.27 1.07 16.98
N GLY A 107 -2.17 1.56 16.12
CA GLY A 107 -2.42 3.00 15.95
C GLY A 107 -1.39 3.75 15.08
N LEU A 108 -0.32 3.10 14.63
CA LEU A 108 0.64 3.65 13.66
C LEU A 108 0.40 3.15 12.23
N THR A 109 -0.47 2.16 12.06
CA THR A 109 -0.67 1.42 10.81
C THR A 109 -2.13 1.45 10.38
N ASP A 110 -2.38 1.43 9.08
CA ASP A 110 -3.73 1.30 8.50
C ASP A 110 -3.96 -0.15 8.08
N ILE A 111 -4.61 -0.94 8.94
CA ILE A 111 -4.88 -2.37 8.67
C ILE A 111 -5.81 -2.59 7.48
N THR A 112 -6.47 -1.55 6.97
CA THR A 112 -7.32 -1.67 5.77
C THR A 112 -6.51 -1.69 4.48
N LYS A 113 -5.17 -1.61 4.59
CA LYS A 113 -4.23 -1.53 3.47
C LYS A 113 -3.11 -2.55 3.61
N ILE A 114 -2.48 -2.86 2.48
CA ILE A 114 -1.16 -3.46 2.50
C ILE A 114 -0.18 -2.49 3.14
N ARG A 115 0.66 -3.00 4.04
CA ARG A 115 1.67 -2.23 4.76
C ARG A 115 3.05 -2.79 4.51
N VAL A 116 4.03 -1.90 4.50
CA VAL A 116 5.45 -2.23 4.31
C VAL A 116 6.24 -1.62 5.44
N TYR A 117 6.96 -2.47 6.18
CA TYR A 117 7.90 -2.03 7.21
C TYR A 117 9.31 -2.22 6.69
N ARG A 118 10.12 -1.17 6.77
CA ARG A 118 11.48 -1.16 6.24
C ARG A 118 12.48 -0.82 7.35
N GLY A 119 13.68 -1.36 7.21
CA GLY A 119 14.76 -1.20 8.17
C GLY A 119 15.88 -2.21 7.96
N GLN A 120 16.76 -2.35 8.94
CA GLN A 120 17.96 -3.19 8.80
C GLN A 120 17.63 -4.69 8.81
N ALA A 121 18.23 -5.44 7.87
CA ALA A 121 18.08 -6.89 7.81
C ALA A 121 18.75 -7.59 9.02
N GLY A 122 17.99 -8.45 9.71
CA GLY A 122 18.45 -9.47 10.66
C GLY A 122 19.04 -9.02 12.02
N PRO A 123 18.35 -9.27 13.16
CA PRO A 123 16.90 -9.30 13.30
C PRO A 123 16.30 -7.97 12.81
N MET A 124 15.09 -8.01 12.27
CA MET A 124 14.50 -6.82 11.67
C MET A 124 14.36 -5.71 12.71
N SER A 125 14.99 -4.57 12.42
CA SER A 125 14.80 -3.33 13.18
C SER A 125 13.99 -2.39 12.33
N VAL A 126 12.68 -2.33 12.56
CA VAL A 126 11.78 -1.44 11.82
C VAL A 126 12.17 0.02 12.08
N GLU A 127 12.49 0.73 11.01
CA GLU A 127 12.83 2.15 11.03
C GLU A 127 11.65 2.98 10.51
N GLU A 128 10.96 2.47 9.49
CA GLU A 128 9.91 3.18 8.78
C GLU A 128 8.73 2.25 8.47
N ILE A 129 7.52 2.81 8.56
CA ILE A 129 6.25 2.12 8.30
C ILE A 129 5.50 2.87 7.20
N PHE A 130 5.13 2.16 6.14
CA PHE A 130 4.40 2.73 5.03
C PHE A 130 3.09 1.98 4.77
N ASN A 131 2.09 2.71 4.27
CA ASN A 131 0.81 2.16 3.83
C ASN A 131 0.69 2.32 2.31
N LYS A 132 0.11 1.33 1.62
CA LYS A 132 -0.07 1.40 0.16
C LYS A 132 -0.96 2.59 -0.21
N GLN A 133 -0.63 3.24 -1.31
CA GLN A 133 -1.49 4.22 -1.96
C GLN A 133 -2.33 3.49 -3.02
N GLY A 134 -3.65 3.74 -2.97
CA GLY A 134 -4.69 2.96 -3.64
C GLY A 134 -4.46 2.60 -5.09
#